data_AF-A0A4Q7ALB4-F1
#
_entry.id   AF-A0A4Q7ALB4-F1
#
_cell.length_a   1.000
_cell.length_b   1.000
_cell.length_c   1.000
_cell.angle_alpha   90.00
_cell.angle_beta   90.00
_cell.angle_gamma   90.00
#
_symmetry.space_group_name_H-M   'P 1'
#
loop_
_entity.id
_entity.type
_entity.pdbx_description
1 polymer ?
#
loop_
_entity_poly.entity_id
_entity_poly.type
_entity_poly.pdbx_seq_one_letter_code
_entity_poly.pdbx_strand_id
1 'polypeptide(L)'
;MKRLILICGFLASSFSFGADWRMLETSASGTKIYIDKESFKYTPYDGSVEIWVKGVRSSTEKTIDGSSEYKMLNTYFCKTRKMSTAYSVYYKADGSVINSGNINSGNAEIIPETISEGIFKHVCKNPKNGLEPLLHEFDTLEEFTEALKKFNDADYSKIDEKKYGKVPNWEDYPSIDDYVNALRKYRKKYEDDIKNKAP
;
A
#
# COMPACT_ATOMS: atom_id res chain seq x y z
N MET A 1 4.03 36.54 -36.25
CA MET A 1 3.47 35.29 -35.71
C MET A 1 4.26 34.83 -34.47
N LYS A 2 4.23 35.59 -33.35
CA LYS A 2 4.96 35.23 -32.10
C LYS A 2 4.07 35.30 -30.83
N ARG A 3 2.78 35.60 -30.98
CA ARG A 3 1.85 35.82 -29.85
C ARG A 3 1.00 34.59 -29.49
N LEU A 4 1.07 33.50 -30.26
CA LEU A 4 0.28 32.28 -30.03
C LEU A 4 0.94 31.26 -29.08
N ILE A 5 2.21 31.45 -28.72
CA ILE A 5 2.95 30.51 -27.84
C ILE A 5 2.50 30.62 -26.38
N LEU A 6 1.90 31.75 -25.97
CA LEU A 6 1.54 32.02 -24.58
C LEU A 6 0.23 31.37 -24.12
N ILE A 7 -0.66 31.00 -25.06
CA ILE A 7 -1.97 30.42 -24.75
C ILE A 7 -1.87 28.92 -24.43
N CYS A 8 -0.93 28.20 -25.07
CA CYS A 8 -0.75 26.77 -24.80
C CYS A 8 -0.17 26.49 -23.41
N GLY A 9 0.58 27.43 -22.81
CA GLY A 9 1.14 27.27 -21.47
C GLY A 9 0.11 27.33 -20.34
N PHE A 10 -1.03 28.00 -20.55
CA PHE A 10 -2.06 28.17 -19.52
C PHE A 10 -3.00 26.97 -19.39
N LEU A 11 -3.02 26.06 -20.38
CA LEU A 11 -3.87 24.87 -20.38
C LEU A 11 -3.19 23.64 -19.78
N ALA A 12 -1.88 23.68 -19.53
CA ALA A 12 -1.13 22.57 -18.94
C ALA A 12 -1.16 22.58 -17.39
N SER A 13 -1.67 23.63 -16.75
CA SER A 13 -1.66 23.80 -15.29
C SER A 13 -2.83 23.11 -14.57
N SER A 14 -3.70 22.39 -15.27
CA SER A 14 -4.93 21.80 -14.69
C SER A 14 -4.78 20.36 -14.20
N PHE A 15 -3.64 19.70 -14.39
CA PHE A 15 -3.41 18.35 -13.85
C PHE A 15 -2.85 18.43 -12.43
N SER A 16 -3.66 18.90 -11.48
CA SER A 16 -3.38 18.70 -10.06
C SER A 16 -3.93 17.33 -9.67
N PHE A 17 -3.05 16.34 -9.61
CA PHE A 17 -3.35 15.04 -9.02
C PHE A 17 -3.40 15.23 -7.49
N GLY A 18 -4.58 15.59 -6.99
CA GLY A 18 -4.87 15.65 -5.56
C GLY A 18 -5.31 14.28 -5.04
N ALA A 19 -4.90 13.92 -3.82
CA ALA A 19 -5.26 12.66 -3.19
C ALA A 19 -6.79 12.41 -3.20
N ASP A 20 -7.20 11.21 -3.64
CA ASP A 20 -8.61 10.79 -3.74
C ASP A 20 -9.13 10.20 -2.41
N TRP A 21 -9.47 11.11 -1.48
CA TRP A 21 -10.02 10.73 -0.17
C TRP A 21 -11.47 10.25 -0.28
N ARG A 22 -11.70 8.96 0.00
CA ARG A 22 -13.03 8.35 0.05
C ARG A 22 -13.50 8.22 1.49
N MET A 23 -14.70 8.71 1.77
CA MET A 23 -15.33 8.56 3.09
C MET A 23 -15.70 7.10 3.30
N LEU A 24 -15.29 6.55 4.44
CA LEU A 24 -15.54 5.17 4.83
C LEU A 24 -16.72 5.09 5.81
N GLU A 25 -16.64 5.81 6.92
CA GLU A 25 -17.62 5.75 7.99
C GLU A 25 -17.61 7.03 8.84
N THR A 26 -18.57 7.12 9.76
CA THR A 26 -18.63 8.17 10.78
C THR A 26 -18.70 7.51 12.15
N SER A 27 -17.87 7.98 13.08
CA SER A 27 -17.87 7.52 14.47
C SER A 27 -19.13 7.94 15.22
N ALA A 28 -19.37 7.34 16.38
CA ALA A 28 -20.43 7.78 17.28
C ALA A 28 -20.24 9.23 17.78
N SER A 29 -19.01 9.73 17.86
CA SER A 29 -18.71 11.13 18.20
C SER A 29 -18.87 12.11 17.03
N GLY A 30 -19.22 11.60 15.83
CA GLY A 30 -19.39 12.40 14.61
C GLY A 30 -18.10 12.63 13.82
N THR A 31 -17.00 11.97 14.19
CA THR A 31 -15.75 11.98 13.42
C THR A 31 -15.96 11.27 12.09
N LYS A 32 -15.70 11.94 10.97
CA LYS A 32 -15.75 11.34 9.64
C LYS A 32 -14.40 10.75 9.29
N ILE A 33 -14.40 9.51 8.83
CA ILE A 33 -13.20 8.74 8.51
C ILE A 33 -13.11 8.56 7.00
N TYR A 34 -11.93 8.81 6.47
CA TYR A 34 -11.62 8.74 5.05
C TYR A 34 -10.37 7.88 4.84
N ILE A 35 -10.29 7.25 3.68
CA ILE A 35 -9.12 6.52 3.19
C ILE A 35 -8.67 7.12 1.87
N ASP A 36 -7.38 7.14 1.61
CA ASP A 36 -6.82 7.51 0.31
C ASP A 36 -6.60 6.24 -0.52
N LYS A 37 -7.45 6.04 -1.53
CA LYS A 37 -7.40 4.82 -2.36
C LYS A 37 -6.07 4.71 -3.11
N GLU A 38 -5.49 5.83 -3.51
CA GLU A 38 -4.26 5.85 -4.30
C GLU A 38 -3.03 5.48 -3.45
N SER A 39 -3.14 5.60 -2.13
CA SER A 39 -2.08 5.21 -1.19
C SER A 39 -2.06 3.73 -0.81
N PHE A 40 -3.00 2.93 -1.33
CA PHE A 40 -3.17 1.55 -0.92
C PHE A 40 -2.01 0.68 -1.42
N LYS A 41 -1.20 0.17 -0.50
CA LYS A 41 -0.04 -0.67 -0.80
C LYS A 41 -0.18 -2.03 -0.12
N TYR A 42 -0.40 -3.07 -0.90
CA TYR A 42 -0.51 -4.44 -0.39
C TYR A 42 0.85 -5.16 -0.46
N THR A 43 1.20 -5.85 0.63
CA THR A 43 2.39 -6.69 0.73
C THR A 43 1.95 -8.17 0.77
N PRO A 44 2.14 -8.94 -0.33
CA PRO A 44 1.63 -10.31 -0.41
C PRO A 44 2.23 -11.29 0.61
N TYR A 45 3.49 -11.10 0.99
CA TYR A 45 4.23 -12.02 1.86
C TYR A 45 3.58 -12.15 3.25
N ASP A 46 3.44 -11.04 3.96
CA ASP A 46 2.82 -11.01 5.29
C ASP A 46 1.30 -10.75 5.22
N GLY A 47 0.79 -10.40 4.04
CA GLY A 47 -0.62 -10.06 3.83
C GLY A 47 -1.00 -8.72 4.47
N SER A 48 -0.03 -7.81 4.62
CA SER A 48 -0.27 -6.48 5.17
C SER A 48 -0.75 -5.50 4.09
N VAL A 49 -1.48 -4.48 4.53
CA VAL A 49 -1.83 -3.33 3.70
C VAL A 49 -1.41 -2.05 4.39
N GLU A 50 -0.62 -1.24 3.72
CA GLU A 50 -0.33 0.13 4.12
C GLU A 50 -1.28 1.11 3.40
N ILE A 51 -1.84 2.08 4.13
CA ILE A 51 -2.77 3.07 3.58
C ILE A 51 -2.79 4.34 4.44
N TRP A 52 -3.00 5.48 3.78
CA TRP A 52 -3.33 6.73 4.47
C TRP A 52 -4.80 6.77 4.91
N VAL A 53 -5.00 7.11 6.18
CA VAL A 53 -6.30 7.33 6.80
C VAL A 53 -6.38 8.79 7.22
N LYS A 54 -7.51 9.44 6.99
CA LYS A 54 -7.81 10.79 7.45
C LYS A 54 -9.05 10.79 8.33
N GLY A 55 -8.97 11.41 9.50
CA GLY A 55 -10.14 11.65 10.36
C GLY A 55 -10.42 13.15 10.47
N VAL A 56 -11.67 13.53 10.21
CA VAL A 56 -12.18 14.89 10.40
C VAL A 56 -13.12 14.87 11.59
N ARG A 57 -12.72 15.53 12.68
CA ARG A 57 -13.43 15.52 13.95
C ARG A 57 -14.65 16.43 13.91
N SER A 58 -15.68 16.04 14.67
CA SER A 58 -16.81 16.92 14.90
C SER A 58 -16.37 18.14 15.72
N SER A 59 -16.97 19.31 15.49
CA SER A 59 -16.74 20.49 16.33
C SER A 59 -17.15 20.28 17.79
N THR A 60 -17.96 19.26 18.07
CA THR A 60 -18.38 18.86 19.41
C THR A 60 -17.41 17.89 20.09
N GLU A 61 -16.46 17.33 19.34
CA GLU A 61 -15.46 16.39 19.85
C GLU A 61 -14.34 17.16 20.55
N LYS A 62 -14.19 16.95 21.86
CA LYS A 62 -13.11 17.57 22.63
C LYS A 62 -11.83 16.77 22.45
N THR A 63 -10.83 17.38 21.81
CA THR A 63 -9.48 16.82 21.73
C THR A 63 -8.55 17.49 22.73
N ILE A 64 -7.61 16.71 23.28
CA ILE A 64 -6.61 17.21 24.24
C ILE A 64 -5.63 18.17 23.55
N ASP A 65 -5.34 17.95 22.27
CA ASP A 65 -4.40 18.72 21.47
C ASP A 65 -5.05 19.84 20.65
N GLY A 66 -6.39 19.98 20.71
CA GLY A 66 -7.15 20.94 19.91
C GLY A 66 -7.19 20.63 18.41
N SER A 67 -6.82 19.41 18.00
CA SER A 67 -6.82 19.01 16.59
C SER A 67 -8.24 18.77 16.06
N SER A 68 -8.53 19.32 14.88
CA SER A 68 -9.80 19.12 14.16
C SER A 68 -9.69 18.05 13.07
N GLU A 69 -8.48 17.79 12.58
CA GLU A 69 -8.21 16.78 11.57
C GLU A 69 -6.90 16.05 11.91
N TYR A 70 -6.82 14.78 11.52
CA TYR A 70 -5.59 14.02 11.52
C TYR A 70 -5.45 13.19 10.25
N LYS A 71 -4.19 12.93 9.86
CA LYS A 71 -3.82 11.97 8.81
C LYS A 71 -2.80 11.00 9.37
N MET A 72 -2.96 9.72 9.07
CA MET A 72 -2.09 8.66 9.58
C MET A 72 -1.76 7.66 8.47
N LEU A 73 -0.49 7.30 8.35
CA LEU A 73 -0.06 6.17 7.51
C LEU A 73 -0.09 4.92 8.38
N ASN A 74 -1.05 4.04 8.09
CA ASN A 74 -1.31 2.84 8.88
C ASN A 74 -1.00 1.58 8.07
N THR A 75 -0.40 0.59 8.72
CA THR A 75 -0.21 -0.75 8.19
C THR A 75 -1.14 -1.71 8.91
N TYR A 76 -1.98 -2.42 8.18
CA TYR A 76 -2.93 -3.41 8.67
C TYR A 76 -2.45 -4.82 8.33
N PHE A 77 -2.19 -5.65 9.33
CA PHE A 77 -1.77 -7.04 9.17
C PHE A 77 -3.00 -7.94 9.16
N CYS A 78 -3.54 -8.21 7.97
CA CYS A 78 -4.86 -8.84 7.80
C CYS A 78 -4.97 -10.24 8.41
N LYS A 79 -3.89 -11.03 8.40
CA LYS A 79 -3.86 -12.39 8.96
C LYS A 79 -3.92 -12.40 10.49
N THR A 80 -3.23 -11.46 11.14
CA THR A 80 -3.06 -11.43 12.60
C THR A 80 -4.01 -10.45 13.30
N ARG A 81 -4.84 -9.70 12.54
CA ARG A 81 -5.74 -8.66 13.05
C ARG A 81 -5.01 -7.60 13.88
N LYS A 82 -3.86 -7.16 13.39
CA LYS A 82 -3.05 -6.10 14.02
C LYS A 82 -2.92 -4.89 13.11
N MET A 83 -2.61 -3.74 13.70
CA MET A 83 -2.21 -2.55 12.97
C MET A 83 -1.00 -1.88 13.60
N SER A 84 -0.27 -1.10 12.81
CA SER A 84 0.72 -0.16 13.27
C SER A 84 0.55 1.17 12.55
N THR A 85 1.00 2.25 13.18
CA THR A 85 1.04 3.59 12.58
C THR A 85 2.49 4.02 12.42
N ALA A 86 2.90 4.25 11.18
CA ALA A 86 4.24 4.69 10.84
C ALA A 86 4.38 6.21 10.99
N TYR A 87 3.37 6.96 10.52
CA TYR A 87 3.42 8.42 10.44
C TYR A 87 2.09 9.05 10.85
N SER A 88 2.13 10.24 11.45
CA SER A 88 0.94 11.05 11.69
C SER A 88 1.15 12.53 11.39
N VAL A 89 0.06 13.22 11.06
CA VAL A 89 -0.06 14.67 11.00
C VAL A 89 -1.35 15.08 11.67
N TYR A 90 -1.31 16.11 12.50
CA TYR A 90 -2.47 16.69 13.17
C TYR A 90 -2.64 18.15 12.74
N TYR A 91 -3.87 18.55 12.50
CA TYR A 91 -4.21 19.89 12.00
C TYR A 91 -5.20 20.59 12.93
N LYS A 92 -5.07 21.92 13.02
CA LYS A 92 -6.11 22.81 13.56
C LYS A 92 -7.21 23.04 12.53
N ALA A 93 -8.30 23.66 12.97
CA ALA A 93 -9.44 23.99 12.13
C ALA A 93 -9.11 24.98 10.99
N ASP A 94 -8.07 25.80 11.14
CA ASP A 94 -7.56 26.71 10.10
C ASP A 94 -6.63 26.03 9.08
N GLY A 95 -6.40 24.72 9.22
CA GLY A 95 -5.52 23.94 8.36
C GLY A 95 -4.03 24.01 8.73
N SER A 96 -3.66 24.75 9.77
CA SER A 96 -2.28 24.76 10.27
C SER A 96 -1.91 23.43 10.93
N VAL A 97 -0.69 22.97 10.70
CA VAL A 97 -0.16 21.73 11.31
C VAL A 97 0.15 22.00 12.78
N ILE A 98 -0.37 21.15 13.67
CA ILE A 98 -0.05 21.14 15.10
C ILE A 98 1.24 20.35 15.32
N ASN A 99 1.29 19.14 14.76
CA ASN A 99 2.45 18.24 14.84
C ASN A 99 2.43 17.26 13.65
N SER A 100 3.60 16.81 13.24
CA SER A 100 3.80 15.77 12.24
C SER A 100 5.06 14.98 12.52
N GLY A 101 5.04 13.67 12.31
CA GLY A 101 6.25 12.87 12.41
C GLY A 101 6.04 11.37 12.35
N ASN A 102 7.18 10.68 12.32
CA ASN A 102 7.24 9.23 12.51
C ASN A 102 6.92 8.91 13.96
N ILE A 103 5.95 8.02 14.19
CA ILE A 103 5.48 7.65 15.53
C ILE A 103 5.79 6.20 15.89
N ASN A 104 6.06 5.35 14.89
CA ASN A 104 6.43 3.94 15.03
C ASN A 104 5.75 3.25 16.22
N SER A 105 4.42 3.15 16.17
CA SER A 105 3.58 2.79 17.32
C SER A 105 3.72 1.34 17.82
N GLY A 106 4.52 0.51 17.13
CA GLY A 106 4.45 -0.94 17.27
C GLY A 106 3.12 -1.51 16.79
N ASN A 107 2.95 -2.82 16.94
CA ASN A 107 1.75 -3.54 16.53
C ASN A 107 0.70 -3.53 17.65
N ALA A 108 -0.44 -2.90 17.41
CA ALA A 108 -1.62 -2.91 18.26
C ALA A 108 -2.67 -3.89 17.71
N GLU A 109 -3.48 -4.48 18.59
CA GLU A 109 -4.60 -5.32 18.19
C GLU A 109 -5.78 -4.49 17.70
N ILE A 110 -6.50 -5.00 16.69
CA ILE A 110 -7.74 -4.40 16.22
C ILE A 110 -8.87 -4.74 17.20
N ILE A 111 -9.32 -3.73 17.93
CA ILE A 111 -10.41 -3.84 18.91
C ILE A 111 -11.76 -3.91 18.17
N PRO A 112 -12.61 -4.92 18.42
CA PRO A 112 -13.95 -5.02 17.84
C PRO A 112 -14.84 -3.81 18.13
N GLU A 113 -15.81 -3.55 17.26
CA GLU A 113 -16.79 -2.46 17.42
C GLU A 113 -16.16 -1.05 17.53
N THR A 114 -14.97 -0.90 16.95
CA THR A 114 -14.28 0.40 16.84
C THR A 114 -14.13 0.83 15.38
N ILE A 115 -13.83 2.11 15.18
CA ILE A 115 -13.45 2.67 13.88
C ILE A 115 -12.30 1.87 13.26
N SER A 116 -11.30 1.50 14.06
CA SER A 116 -10.15 0.72 13.58
C SER A 116 -10.58 -0.63 13.00
N GLU A 117 -11.64 -1.26 13.56
CA GLU A 117 -12.21 -2.46 12.97
C GLU A 117 -12.93 -2.19 11.64
N GLY A 118 -13.67 -1.09 11.53
CA GLY A 118 -14.34 -0.70 10.28
C GLY A 118 -13.33 -0.51 9.14
N ILE A 119 -12.24 0.21 9.40
CA ILE A 119 -11.13 0.36 8.44
C ILE A 119 -10.49 -0.99 8.14
N PHE A 120 -10.16 -1.79 9.16
CA PHE A 120 -9.57 -3.12 8.98
C PHE A 120 -10.43 -4.01 8.10
N LYS A 121 -11.75 -4.08 8.35
CA LYS A 121 -12.69 -4.86 7.54
C LYS A 121 -12.72 -4.38 6.10
N HIS A 122 -12.70 -3.07 5.86
CA HIS A 122 -12.67 -2.53 4.50
C HIS A 122 -11.38 -2.92 3.76
N VAL A 123 -10.24 -2.64 4.40
CA VAL A 123 -8.90 -2.86 3.86
C VAL A 123 -8.63 -4.34 3.60
N CYS A 124 -8.99 -5.21 4.55
CA CYS A 124 -8.69 -6.64 4.47
C CYS A 124 -9.74 -7.47 3.73
N LYS A 125 -10.93 -6.93 3.43
CA LYS A 125 -11.95 -7.65 2.63
C LYS A 125 -11.56 -7.78 1.16
N ASN A 126 -10.92 -6.75 0.60
CA ASN A 126 -10.43 -6.76 -0.78
C ASN A 126 -9.04 -6.09 -0.85
N PRO A 127 -7.98 -6.74 -0.33
CA PRO A 127 -6.60 -6.22 -0.44
C PRO A 127 -6.17 -6.02 -1.91
N LYS A 128 -6.91 -6.63 -2.85
CA LYS A 128 -6.80 -6.52 -4.31
C LYS A 128 -6.86 -5.08 -4.83
N ASN A 129 -7.52 -4.17 -4.11
CA ASN A 129 -7.67 -2.78 -4.55
C ASN A 129 -6.33 -2.01 -4.57
N GLY A 130 -5.32 -2.46 -3.82
CA GLY A 130 -3.94 -1.95 -3.92
C GLY A 130 -3.04 -2.72 -4.89
N LEU A 131 -3.56 -3.80 -5.48
CA LEU A 131 -2.87 -4.58 -6.50
C LEU A 131 -3.30 -4.17 -7.92
N GLU A 132 -4.29 -3.28 -8.08
CA GLU A 132 -4.70 -2.75 -9.39
C GLU A 132 -3.51 -2.26 -10.25
N PRO A 133 -2.48 -1.58 -9.69
CA PRO A 133 -1.28 -1.22 -10.45
C PRO A 133 -0.40 -2.43 -10.82
N LEU A 134 -0.37 -3.48 -9.99
CA LEU A 134 0.46 -4.68 -10.15
C LEU A 134 -0.20 -5.78 -11.00
N LEU A 135 -1.52 -5.75 -11.15
CA LEU A 135 -2.31 -6.66 -11.98
C LEU A 135 -2.19 -6.35 -13.47
N HIS A 136 -1.56 -5.25 -13.87
CA HIS A 136 -1.40 -4.91 -15.29
C HIS A 136 -0.57 -5.94 -16.08
N GLU A 137 0.11 -6.87 -15.42
CA GLU A 137 0.87 -7.99 -16.02
C GLU A 137 0.28 -9.39 -15.74
N PHE A 138 -0.82 -9.51 -14.99
CA PHE A 138 -1.49 -10.79 -14.68
C PHE A 138 -3.00 -10.66 -14.90
N ASP A 139 -3.59 -11.56 -15.69
CA ASP A 139 -5.01 -11.45 -16.06
C ASP A 139 -5.93 -11.61 -14.84
N THR A 140 -5.46 -12.30 -13.79
CA THR A 140 -6.19 -12.42 -12.52
C THR A 140 -5.29 -12.36 -11.27
N LEU A 141 -5.89 -12.01 -10.12
CA LEU A 141 -5.21 -12.14 -8.83
C LEU A 141 -4.85 -13.59 -8.50
N GLU A 142 -5.68 -14.51 -8.94
CA GLU A 142 -5.48 -15.93 -8.71
C GLU A 142 -4.16 -16.36 -9.35
N GLU A 143 -3.88 -15.93 -10.59
CA GLU A 143 -2.60 -16.13 -11.27
C GLU A 143 -1.42 -15.47 -10.56
N PHE A 144 -1.55 -14.23 -10.09
CA PHE A 144 -0.48 -13.56 -9.34
C PHE A 144 -0.17 -14.26 -8.01
N THR A 145 -1.22 -14.65 -7.28
CA THR A 145 -1.11 -15.33 -5.98
C THR A 145 -0.59 -16.75 -6.14
N GLU A 146 -1.01 -17.45 -7.20
CA GLU A 146 -0.54 -18.79 -7.54
C GLU A 146 0.90 -18.77 -8.06
N ALA A 147 1.30 -17.70 -8.78
CA ALA A 147 2.69 -17.47 -9.15
C ALA A 147 3.58 -17.26 -7.91
N LEU A 148 3.14 -16.42 -6.96
CA LEU A 148 3.84 -16.21 -5.69
C LEU A 148 3.89 -17.47 -4.82
N LYS A 149 2.79 -18.23 -4.73
CA LYS A 149 2.74 -19.52 -4.02
C LYS A 149 3.65 -20.55 -4.67
N LYS A 150 3.59 -20.75 -5.98
CA LYS A 150 4.50 -21.65 -6.71
C LYS A 150 5.96 -21.24 -6.54
N PHE A 151 6.25 -19.96 -6.36
CA PHE A 151 7.60 -19.48 -6.06
C PHE A 151 8.05 -19.82 -4.63
N ASN A 152 7.17 -19.69 -3.64
CA ASN A 152 7.52 -20.01 -2.25
C ASN A 152 7.48 -21.51 -1.94
N ASP A 153 6.63 -22.29 -2.64
CA ASP A 153 6.46 -23.73 -2.44
C ASP A 153 7.37 -24.57 -3.36
N ALA A 154 7.96 -23.97 -4.40
CA ALA A 154 9.00 -24.66 -5.16
C ALA A 154 10.20 -24.88 -4.23
N ASP A 155 10.53 -26.15 -4.02
CA ASP A 155 11.68 -26.61 -3.25
C ASP A 155 12.99 -26.20 -3.96
N TYR A 156 13.27 -24.90 -3.95
CA TYR A 156 14.46 -24.29 -4.53
C TYR A 156 15.72 -24.60 -3.73
N SER A 157 15.61 -25.36 -2.63
CA SER A 157 16.76 -25.96 -1.94
C SER A 157 17.58 -26.88 -2.84
N LYS A 158 17.00 -27.34 -3.96
CA LYS A 158 17.65 -28.16 -4.99
C LYS A 158 18.19 -27.36 -6.17
N ILE A 159 17.98 -26.04 -6.22
CA ILE A 159 18.63 -25.22 -7.24
C ILE A 159 20.10 -25.09 -6.87
N ASP A 160 20.97 -25.43 -7.81
CA ASP A 160 22.40 -25.22 -7.67
C ASP A 160 22.70 -23.71 -7.66
N GLU A 161 22.76 -23.11 -6.46
CA GLU A 161 23.09 -21.70 -6.26
C GLU A 161 24.43 -21.31 -6.88
N LYS A 162 25.40 -22.25 -7.00
CA LYS A 162 26.67 -21.96 -7.70
C LYS A 162 26.46 -21.71 -9.18
N LYS A 163 25.45 -22.35 -9.78
CA LYS A 163 25.14 -22.24 -11.21
C LYS A 163 24.20 -21.08 -11.52
N TYR A 164 23.14 -20.93 -10.73
CA TYR A 164 22.09 -19.97 -11.02
C TYR A 164 22.21 -18.65 -10.25
N GLY A 165 23.01 -18.63 -9.17
CA GLY A 165 23.02 -17.55 -8.18
C GLY A 165 21.96 -17.79 -7.10
N LYS A 166 22.01 -17.00 -6.04
CA LYS A 166 20.95 -17.00 -5.02
C LYS A 166 19.62 -16.61 -5.65
N VAL A 167 18.56 -17.30 -5.25
CA VAL A 167 17.19 -16.89 -5.57
C VAL A 167 17.01 -15.46 -5.03
N PRO A 168 16.49 -14.50 -5.81
CA PRO A 168 16.24 -13.16 -5.31
C PRO A 168 15.39 -13.21 -4.03
N ASN A 169 15.86 -12.57 -2.96
CA ASN A 169 15.07 -12.34 -1.75
C ASN A 169 14.43 -10.94 -1.86
N TRP A 170 13.16 -10.81 -1.50
CA TRP A 170 12.45 -9.54 -1.62
C TRP A 170 13.13 -8.41 -0.82
N GLU A 171 13.76 -8.75 0.31
CA GLU A 171 14.47 -7.82 1.19
C GLU A 171 15.65 -7.12 0.50
N ASP A 172 16.15 -7.67 -0.60
CA ASP A 172 17.25 -7.12 -1.38
C ASP A 172 16.80 -6.03 -2.39
N TYR A 173 15.49 -5.79 -2.52
CA TYR A 173 14.94 -4.92 -3.57
C TYR A 173 14.18 -3.72 -3.02
N PRO A 174 14.38 -2.51 -3.58
CA PRO A 174 13.76 -1.28 -3.10
C PRO A 174 12.27 -1.17 -3.47
N SER A 175 11.78 -2.02 -4.39
CA SER A 175 10.38 -2.08 -4.79
C SER A 175 9.95 -3.50 -5.18
N ILE A 176 8.63 -3.74 -5.16
CA ILE A 176 8.03 -5.01 -5.62
C ILE A 176 8.30 -5.21 -7.13
N ASP A 177 8.28 -4.14 -7.93
CA ASP A 177 8.55 -4.23 -9.37
C ASP A 177 9.98 -4.69 -9.64
N ASP A 178 10.95 -4.16 -8.88
CA ASP A 178 12.35 -4.58 -8.97
C ASP A 178 12.52 -6.05 -8.58
N TYR A 179 11.83 -6.47 -7.52
CA TYR A 179 11.82 -7.86 -7.08
C TYR A 179 11.23 -8.80 -8.14
N VAL A 180 10.05 -8.46 -8.68
CA VAL A 180 9.38 -9.26 -9.71
C VAL A 180 10.23 -9.32 -10.99
N ASN A 181 10.87 -8.23 -11.40
CA ASN A 181 11.79 -8.21 -12.53
C ASN A 181 13.02 -9.09 -12.30
N ALA A 182 13.57 -9.08 -11.08
CA ALA A 182 14.68 -9.96 -10.72
C ALA A 182 14.26 -11.43 -10.73
N LEU A 183 13.07 -11.75 -10.19
CA LEU A 183 12.49 -13.09 -10.25
C LEU A 183 12.28 -13.57 -11.68
N ARG A 184 11.79 -12.71 -12.58
CA ARG A 184 11.64 -13.03 -14.01
C ARG A 184 12.95 -13.39 -14.67
N LYS A 185 13.99 -12.58 -14.44
CA LYS A 185 15.34 -12.85 -14.95
C LYS A 185 15.87 -14.19 -14.42
N TYR A 186 15.69 -14.45 -13.14
CA TYR A 186 16.12 -15.69 -12.50
C TYR A 186 15.41 -16.91 -13.09
N ARG A 187 14.08 -16.85 -13.20
CA ARG A 187 13.24 -17.91 -13.78
C ARG A 187 13.61 -18.20 -15.23
N LYS A 188 13.75 -17.16 -16.06
CA LYS A 188 14.11 -17.32 -17.48
C LYS A 188 15.44 -18.04 -17.65
N LYS A 189 16.45 -17.67 -16.86
CA LYS A 189 17.77 -18.34 -16.84
C LYS A 189 17.66 -19.84 -16.51
N TYR A 190 16.78 -20.20 -15.59
CA TYR A 190 16.57 -21.60 -15.19
C TYR A 190 15.79 -22.40 -16.26
N GLU A 191 14.70 -21.84 -16.79
CA GLU A 191 13.87 -22.48 -17.82
C GLU A 191 14.62 -22.68 -19.14
N ASP A 192 15.42 -21.71 -19.58
CA ASP A 192 16.25 -21.81 -20.78
C ASP A 192 17.24 -22.98 -20.63
N ASP A 193 17.81 -23.16 -19.44
CA ASP A 193 18.75 -24.24 -19.14
C ASP A 193 18.10 -25.63 -19.07
N ILE A 194 16.86 -25.72 -18.58
CA ILE A 194 16.07 -26.98 -18.64
C ILE A 194 15.75 -27.33 -20.08
N LYS A 195 15.28 -26.35 -20.87
CA LYS A 195 14.94 -26.55 -22.29
C LYS A 195 16.15 -26.99 -23.11
N ASN A 196 17.33 -26.45 -22.83
CA ASN A 196 18.58 -26.81 -23.50
C ASN A 196 19.18 -28.16 -23.04
N LYS A 197 18.59 -28.80 -22.02
CA LYS A 197 18.98 -30.13 -21.50
C LYS A 197 17.96 -31.23 -21.80
N ALA A 198 16.80 -30.90 -22.32
CA ALA A 198 15.84 -31.88 -22.81
C ALA A 198 16.37 -32.47 -24.14
N PRO A 199 16.47 -33.80 -24.27
CA PRO A 199 17.00 -34.46 -25.47
C PRO A 199 16.16 -34.21 -26.73
#